data_AF-A0A210PFY8-F1
#
_entry.id   AF-A0A210PFY8-F1
#
_cell.length_a   1.000
_cell.length_b   1.000
_cell.length_c   1.000
_cell.angle_alpha   90.00
_cell.angle_beta   90.00
_cell.angle_gamma   90.00
#
_symmetry.space_group_name_H-M   'P 1'
#
loop_
_entity.id
_entity.type
_entity.pdbx_description
1 polymer ?
#
loop_
_entity_poly.entity_id
_entity_poly.type
_entity_poly.pdbx_seq_one_letter_code
_entity_poly.pdbx_strand_id
1 'polypeptide(L)'
;MPLGLVTFLDGLLGPILYAPGSKIAFDDNYIDRISRYYTIMFLLFFNIYVVTEEYVGKPIYCWCPPEFTENEVKYTNDLCWVSNTYYLPFEIQVPAYFQERKDESDEITYYQWVPLVLFLQALMFYLPRLVWKLYATRAGIEVKKMCILAKLSIDVFAEDREQRLRHIASYLDAYAVNTKHFRGGICSPVREKFAKQIGFGCGRHFGNFFITLSILVRLLYFANAFGQLFFLNEFLGNKFYLFGIEVVQAFLAGLDWTMSPRFPRMTLCDLDRRQLSNVNRYTLQCVIPINLYNEKIFLFLWFWFLIISVLSLVNLCVTIVIAALPHYKETFMMKYLKMAKIYDVKQKSSQRKVCRRFLKIYLTQDTVFVIKRISDNTNTAVTTDVVMYLFYRFLNRERKRTGNDNILKLFPPEPEEKFSNGAGGGQKMGGGGGGGGGRKGKKRK
;
A
#
# COMPACT_ATOMS: atom_id res chain seq x y z
N MET A 1 5.18 -22.90 1.74
CA MET A 1 4.53 -22.73 3.06
C MET A 1 3.93 -21.35 3.39
N PRO A 2 4.23 -20.20 2.74
CA PRO A 2 3.66 -18.92 3.18
C PRO A 2 2.26 -18.60 2.60
N LEU A 3 1.76 -19.37 1.62
CA LEU A 3 0.42 -19.13 1.04
C LEU A 3 -0.73 -19.54 1.99
N GLY A 4 -0.55 -20.60 2.79
CA GLY A 4 -1.62 -21.20 3.61
C GLY A 4 -2.04 -20.34 4.80
N LEU A 5 -1.07 -19.70 5.47
CA LEU A 5 -1.34 -18.79 6.60
C LEU A 5 -2.07 -17.52 6.13
N VAL A 6 -1.71 -17.05 4.94
CA VAL A 6 -2.32 -15.88 4.29
C VAL A 6 -3.78 -16.15 3.93
N THR A 7 -4.07 -17.31 3.33
CA THR A 7 -5.46 -17.70 3.00
C THR A 7 -6.32 -17.94 4.23
N PHE A 8 -5.72 -18.42 5.34
CA PHE A 8 -6.41 -18.64 6.60
C PHE A 8 -6.78 -17.32 7.28
N LEU A 9 -5.85 -16.37 7.38
CA LEU A 9 -6.10 -15.04 7.94
C LEU A 9 -7.07 -14.22 7.06
N ASP A 10 -6.96 -14.32 5.74
CA ASP A 10 -7.88 -13.70 4.78
C ASP A 10 -9.32 -14.25 4.89
N GLY A 11 -9.46 -15.53 5.29
CA GLY A 11 -10.75 -16.18 5.55
C GLY A 11 -11.36 -15.85 6.91
N LEU A 12 -10.54 -15.75 7.96
CA LEU A 12 -10.98 -15.53 9.34
C LEU A 12 -11.37 -14.07 9.60
N LEU A 13 -10.57 -13.11 9.13
CA LEU A 13 -10.71 -11.68 9.45
C LEU A 13 -11.27 -10.85 8.28
N GLY A 14 -11.30 -11.43 7.08
CA GLY A 14 -11.80 -10.78 5.87
C GLY A 14 -13.26 -10.31 5.88
N PRO A 15 -14.20 -10.96 6.60
CA PRO A 15 -15.59 -10.50 6.71
C PRO A 15 -15.81 -9.43 7.79
N ILE A 16 -15.02 -9.43 8.86
CA ILE A 16 -15.29 -8.63 10.07
C ILE A 16 -14.74 -7.21 9.95
N LEU A 17 -13.64 -7.00 9.20
CA LEU A 17 -12.92 -5.73 9.29
C LEU A 17 -13.15 -4.71 8.16
N TYR A 18 -13.44 -5.04 6.89
CA TYR A 18 -13.45 -3.96 5.86
C TYR A 18 -14.19 -4.24 4.54
N ALA A 19 -14.69 -3.13 3.97
CA ALA A 19 -15.50 -2.98 2.75
C ALA A 19 -14.95 -3.70 1.47
N PRO A 20 -15.85 -4.15 0.56
CA PRO A 20 -15.57 -5.04 -0.58
C PRO A 20 -14.80 -4.40 -1.78
N GLY A 21 -13.85 -3.49 -1.51
CA GLY A 21 -13.01 -2.84 -2.53
C GLY A 21 -11.52 -2.71 -2.18
N SER A 22 -11.12 -3.16 -0.98
CA SER A 22 -9.74 -3.07 -0.46
C SER A 22 -8.84 -4.24 -0.86
N LYS A 23 -9.43 -5.41 -1.17
CA LYS A 23 -8.72 -6.70 -1.30
C LYS A 23 -7.75 -6.76 -2.49
N ILE A 24 -7.99 -6.05 -3.60
CA ILE A 24 -7.11 -6.12 -4.77
C ILE A 24 -6.93 -4.73 -5.40
N ALA A 25 -5.93 -4.00 -4.92
CA ALA A 25 -5.40 -2.85 -5.62
C ALA A 25 -4.42 -3.34 -6.70
N PHE A 26 -4.83 -3.22 -7.97
CA PHE A 26 -4.03 -3.62 -9.13
C PHE A 26 -2.87 -2.65 -9.43
N ASP A 27 -2.78 -1.53 -8.72
CA ASP A 27 -1.74 -0.52 -8.90
C ASP A 27 -0.56 -0.65 -7.89
N ASP A 28 -0.65 -1.59 -6.94
CA ASP A 28 0.31 -1.75 -5.85
C ASP A 28 1.33 -2.87 -6.07
N ASN A 29 2.55 -2.69 -5.51
CA ASN A 29 3.49 -3.79 -5.35
C ASN A 29 3.04 -4.74 -4.23
N TYR A 30 3.53 -5.98 -4.29
CA TYR A 30 3.32 -6.97 -3.22
C TYR A 30 3.86 -6.47 -1.86
N ILE A 31 5.05 -5.86 -1.85
CA ILE A 31 5.66 -5.32 -0.62
C ILE A 31 4.80 -4.18 -0.05
N ASP A 32 4.33 -3.24 -0.88
CA ASP A 32 3.45 -2.16 -0.45
C ASP A 32 2.15 -2.72 0.16
N ARG A 33 1.65 -3.85 -0.36
CA ARG A 33 0.48 -4.56 0.19
C ARG A 33 0.76 -5.14 1.57
N ILE A 34 1.95 -5.70 1.81
CA ILE A 34 2.35 -6.15 3.15
C ILE A 34 2.30 -5.02 4.17
N SER A 35 2.91 -3.88 3.83
CA SER A 35 2.95 -2.73 4.72
C SER A 35 1.57 -2.15 5.01
N ARG A 36 0.68 -2.04 4.01
CA ARG A 36 -0.60 -1.34 4.20
C ARG A 36 -1.81 -2.24 4.50
N TYR A 37 -1.74 -3.53 4.24
CA TYR A 37 -2.87 -4.45 4.41
C TYR A 37 -2.62 -5.37 5.60
N TYR A 38 -1.60 -6.22 5.52
CA TYR A 38 -1.31 -7.21 6.56
C TYR A 38 -0.89 -6.54 7.88
N THR A 39 -0.10 -5.46 7.82
CA THR A 39 0.31 -4.74 9.03
C THR A 39 -0.86 -4.05 9.73
N ILE A 40 -1.74 -3.39 8.96
CA ILE A 40 -2.97 -2.79 9.52
C ILE A 40 -3.85 -3.88 10.13
N MET A 41 -3.98 -5.02 9.45
CA MET A 41 -4.76 -6.15 9.97
C MET A 41 -4.20 -6.65 11.31
N PHE A 42 -2.88 -6.86 11.42
CA PHE A 42 -2.25 -7.27 12.68
C PHE A 42 -2.41 -6.23 13.79
N LEU A 43 -2.21 -4.95 13.48
CA LEU A 43 -2.35 -3.87 14.45
C LEU A 43 -3.79 -3.74 14.97
N LEU A 44 -4.79 -3.85 14.09
CA LEU A 44 -6.19 -3.81 14.48
C LEU A 44 -6.60 -5.08 15.25
N PHE A 45 -6.05 -6.24 14.89
CA PHE A 45 -6.26 -7.48 15.65
C PHE A 45 -5.72 -7.35 17.08
N PHE A 46 -4.48 -6.90 17.25
CA PHE A 46 -3.91 -6.68 18.59
C PHE A 46 -4.62 -5.56 19.34
N ASN A 47 -5.03 -4.49 18.66
CA ASN A 47 -5.82 -3.43 19.27
C ASN A 47 -7.14 -3.98 19.85
N ILE A 48 -7.92 -4.73 19.07
CA ILE A 48 -9.18 -5.34 19.54
C ILE A 48 -8.91 -6.30 20.70
N TYR A 49 -7.84 -7.09 20.61
CA TYR A 49 -7.45 -8.00 21.68
C TYR A 49 -7.13 -7.26 22.99
N VAL A 50 -6.26 -6.25 22.96
CA VAL A 50 -5.89 -5.47 24.15
C VAL A 50 -7.12 -4.73 24.72
N VAL A 51 -7.95 -4.11 23.87
CA VAL A 51 -9.20 -3.46 24.30
C VAL A 51 -10.13 -4.45 25.01
N THR A 52 -10.20 -5.69 24.53
CA THR A 52 -11.03 -6.72 25.16
C THR A 52 -10.52 -7.06 26.56
N GLU A 53 -9.21 -7.30 26.70
CA GLU A 53 -8.59 -7.59 28.01
C GLU A 53 -8.68 -6.41 28.98
N GLU A 54 -8.65 -5.17 28.47
CA GLU A 54 -8.67 -3.96 29.29
C GLU A 54 -10.06 -3.56 29.78
N TYR A 55 -11.09 -3.64 28.91
CA TYR A 55 -12.45 -3.19 29.24
C TYR A 55 -13.40 -4.31 29.67
N VAL A 56 -13.22 -5.52 29.16
CA VAL A 56 -14.05 -6.69 29.51
C VAL A 56 -13.40 -7.52 30.60
N GLY A 57 -12.07 -7.61 30.55
CA GLY A 57 -11.26 -8.29 31.55
C GLY A 57 -11.06 -7.49 32.84
N LYS A 58 -10.26 -8.05 33.74
CA LYS A 58 -9.77 -7.36 34.94
C LYS A 58 -8.29 -7.07 34.73
N PRO A 59 -7.89 -5.81 34.48
CA PRO A 59 -6.54 -5.49 34.02
C PRO A 59 -5.50 -5.55 35.14
N ILE A 60 -5.93 -5.42 36.40
CA ILE A 60 -5.07 -5.42 37.59
C ILE A 60 -5.76 -6.13 38.76
N TYR A 61 -4.95 -6.78 39.59
CA TYR A 61 -5.38 -7.40 40.85
C TYR A 61 -4.44 -6.98 41.98
N CYS A 62 -4.94 -6.28 42.98
CA CYS A 62 -4.16 -5.81 44.12
C CYS A 62 -4.38 -6.68 45.36
N TRP A 63 -3.28 -6.95 46.07
CA TRP A 63 -3.26 -7.65 47.34
C TRP A 63 -3.77 -6.74 48.46
N CYS A 64 -5.09 -6.74 48.68
CA CYS A 64 -5.75 -5.90 49.67
C CYS A 64 -5.73 -6.53 51.07
N PRO A 65 -5.69 -5.73 52.15
CA PRO A 65 -5.82 -6.23 53.52
C PRO A 65 -7.15 -6.97 53.74
N PRO A 66 -7.21 -7.92 54.68
CA PRO A 66 -8.41 -8.73 54.94
C PRO A 66 -9.59 -7.90 55.50
N GLU A 67 -9.33 -6.69 55.99
CA GLU A 67 -10.35 -5.77 56.53
C GLU A 67 -11.22 -5.14 55.43
N PHE A 68 -10.77 -5.16 54.17
CA PHE A 68 -11.47 -4.49 53.07
C PHE A 68 -12.67 -5.33 52.64
N THR A 69 -13.82 -4.67 52.52
CA THR A 69 -15.03 -5.26 51.92
C THR A 69 -14.83 -5.51 50.43
N GLU A 70 -15.63 -6.39 49.82
CA GLU A 70 -15.54 -6.70 48.38
C GLU A 70 -15.66 -5.44 47.49
N ASN A 71 -16.50 -4.48 47.89
CA ASN A 71 -16.65 -3.21 47.19
C ASN A 71 -15.40 -2.32 47.30
N GLU A 72 -14.75 -2.30 48.47
CA GLU A 72 -13.50 -1.57 48.67
C GLU A 72 -12.35 -2.20 47.90
N VAL A 73 -12.28 -3.53 47.80
CA VAL A 73 -11.30 -4.24 46.95
C VAL A 73 -11.51 -3.87 45.48
N LYS A 74 -12.76 -3.86 45.01
CA LYS A 74 -13.08 -3.46 43.63
C LYS A 74 -12.68 -2.01 43.37
N TYR A 75 -13.07 -1.08 44.25
CA TYR A 75 -12.67 0.32 44.18
C TYR A 75 -11.14 0.49 44.16
N THR A 76 -10.43 -0.28 44.99
CA THR A 76 -8.97 -0.26 45.07
C THR A 76 -8.33 -0.72 43.76
N ASN A 77 -8.81 -1.81 43.17
CA ASN A 77 -8.32 -2.29 41.87
C ASN A 77 -8.56 -1.24 40.77
N ASP A 78 -9.76 -0.66 40.70
CA ASP A 78 -10.10 0.34 39.69
C ASP A 78 -9.27 1.62 39.87
N LEU A 79 -9.08 2.07 41.12
CA LEU A 79 -8.29 3.24 41.44
C LEU A 79 -6.80 3.02 41.16
N CYS A 80 -6.26 1.85 41.49
CA CYS A 80 -4.87 1.46 41.17
C CYS A 80 -4.64 1.25 39.67
N TRP A 81 -5.67 0.93 38.89
CA TRP A 81 -5.58 0.88 37.43
C TRP A 81 -5.45 2.27 36.81
N VAL A 82 -6.26 3.21 37.30
CA VAL A 82 -6.29 4.60 36.81
C VAL A 82 -5.08 5.39 37.33
N SER A 83 -4.66 5.12 38.56
CA SER A 83 -3.46 5.69 39.16
C SER A 83 -2.22 5.02 38.57
N ASN A 84 -1.12 5.77 38.49
CA ASN A 84 0.15 5.21 38.03
C ASN A 84 0.67 4.19 39.06
N THR A 85 1.27 3.12 38.58
CA THR A 85 1.95 2.11 39.42
C THR A 85 3.44 2.12 39.12
N TYR A 86 4.27 1.66 40.05
CA TYR A 86 5.71 1.62 39.86
C TYR A 86 6.28 0.23 40.11
N TYR A 87 7.40 -0.08 39.46
CA TYR A 87 8.13 -1.32 39.69
C TYR A 87 9.26 -1.10 40.68
N LEU A 88 9.32 -1.94 41.71
CA LEU A 88 10.43 -2.02 42.65
C LEU A 88 10.88 -3.49 42.75
N PRO A 89 12.16 -3.80 42.50
CA PRO A 89 12.72 -5.13 42.74
C PRO A 89 12.55 -5.57 44.20
N PHE A 90 12.37 -6.87 44.44
CA PHE A 90 12.15 -7.41 45.79
C PHE A 90 13.37 -7.26 46.71
N GLU A 91 14.56 -7.07 46.13
CA GLU A 91 15.80 -6.88 46.86
C GLU A 91 15.89 -5.51 47.55
N ILE A 92 15.09 -4.54 47.09
CA ILE A 92 15.09 -3.16 47.62
C ILE A 92 13.93 -2.99 48.60
N GLN A 93 14.22 -2.46 49.78
CA GLN A 93 13.17 -2.11 50.75
C GLN A 93 12.35 -0.93 50.23
N VAL A 94 11.03 -0.99 50.40
CA VAL A 94 10.13 0.11 50.03
C VAL A 94 10.48 1.34 50.88
N PRO A 95 10.84 2.49 50.27
CA PRO A 95 11.19 3.70 51.02
C PRO A 95 10.05 4.16 51.93
N ALA A 96 10.37 4.53 53.17
CA ALA A 96 9.37 4.95 54.14
C ALA A 96 8.65 6.23 53.70
N TYR A 97 9.39 7.18 53.11
CA TYR A 97 8.84 8.44 52.63
C TYR A 97 8.19 8.27 51.25
N PHE A 98 6.96 8.77 51.14
CA PHE A 98 6.17 8.70 49.91
C PHE A 98 6.70 9.59 48.79
N GLN A 99 7.31 10.71 49.16
CA GLN A 99 7.89 11.66 48.22
C GLN A 99 9.07 11.01 47.48
N GLU A 100 9.95 10.32 48.21
CA GLU A 100 11.07 9.56 47.65
C GLU A 100 10.58 8.47 46.69
N ARG A 101 9.49 7.77 47.02
CA ARG A 101 8.88 6.80 46.09
C ARG A 101 8.43 7.44 44.79
N LYS A 102 7.79 8.60 44.83
CA LYS A 102 7.35 9.32 43.62
C LYS A 102 8.51 9.90 42.81
N ASP A 103 9.57 10.34 43.48
CA ASP A 103 10.69 11.00 42.83
C ASP A 103 11.71 10.00 42.26
N GLU A 104 11.85 8.81 42.86
CA GLU A 104 12.82 7.79 42.45
C GLU A 104 12.24 6.63 41.63
N SER A 105 10.92 6.44 41.63
CA SER A 105 10.32 5.31 40.91
C SER A 105 9.86 5.68 39.49
N ASP A 106 10.27 4.87 38.52
CA ASP A 106 9.78 4.97 37.15
C ASP A 106 8.31 4.48 37.12
N GLU A 107 7.38 5.44 37.16
CA GLU A 107 5.95 5.18 37.04
C GLU A 107 5.61 4.59 35.66
N ILE A 108 4.90 3.48 35.67
CA ILE A 108 4.48 2.74 34.50
C ILE A 108 3.13 3.28 34.05
N THR A 109 3.13 4.04 32.96
CA THR A 109 1.92 4.68 32.43
C THR A 109 1.51 4.17 31.06
N TYR A 110 2.40 3.48 30.35
CA TYR A 110 2.19 3.15 28.94
C TYR A 110 1.00 2.22 28.69
N TYR A 111 0.66 1.32 29.62
CA TYR A 111 -0.35 0.28 29.38
C TYR A 111 -1.74 0.86 29.06
N GLN A 112 -2.12 1.97 29.68
CA GLN A 112 -3.38 2.68 29.44
C GLN A 112 -3.47 3.25 28.01
N TRP A 113 -2.31 3.52 27.39
CA TRP A 113 -2.22 4.15 26.07
C TRP A 113 -2.01 3.14 24.94
N VAL A 114 -1.74 1.87 25.25
CA VAL A 114 -1.43 0.82 24.26
C VAL A 114 -2.52 0.71 23.18
N PRO A 115 -3.83 0.64 23.50
CA PRO A 115 -4.86 0.58 22.47
C PRO A 115 -4.81 1.78 21.52
N LEU A 116 -4.73 2.99 22.06
CA LEU A 116 -4.71 4.22 21.26
C LEU A 116 -3.49 4.26 20.36
N VAL A 117 -2.33 3.86 20.88
CA VAL A 117 -1.08 3.76 20.13
C VAL A 117 -1.19 2.75 18.99
N LEU A 118 -1.67 1.53 19.24
CA LEU A 118 -1.82 0.52 18.19
C LEU A 118 -2.77 0.99 17.08
N PHE A 119 -3.85 1.69 17.43
CA PHE A 119 -4.76 2.28 16.46
C PHE A 119 -4.11 3.41 15.65
N LEU A 120 -3.38 4.32 16.31
CA LEU A 120 -2.63 5.39 15.65
C LEU A 120 -1.58 4.82 14.68
N GLN A 121 -0.86 3.77 15.08
CA GLN A 121 0.08 3.07 14.21
C GLN A 121 -0.60 2.50 12.97
N ALA A 122 -1.79 1.90 13.13
CA ALA A 122 -2.57 1.40 12.00
C ALA A 122 -2.95 2.52 11.01
N LEU A 123 -3.33 3.70 11.53
CA LEU A 123 -3.59 4.89 10.70
C LEU A 123 -2.32 5.36 9.98
N MET A 124 -1.16 5.38 10.65
CA MET A 124 0.11 5.78 10.05
C MET A 124 0.50 4.86 8.87
N PHE A 125 0.26 3.55 8.97
CA PHE A 125 0.46 2.62 7.85
C PHE A 125 -0.53 2.79 6.69
N TYR A 126 -1.69 3.42 6.93
CA TYR A 126 -2.66 3.77 5.88
C TYR A 126 -2.26 5.04 5.10
N LEU A 127 -1.56 5.99 5.75
CA LEU A 127 -1.24 7.30 5.18
C LEU A 127 -0.53 7.25 3.81
N PRO A 128 0.52 6.43 3.58
CA PRO A 128 1.20 6.41 2.28
C PRO A 128 0.26 6.00 1.12
N ARG A 129 -0.71 5.11 1.37
CA ARG A 129 -1.72 4.73 0.38
C ARG A 129 -2.71 5.86 0.12
N LEU A 130 -3.08 6.60 1.15
CA LEU A 130 -3.93 7.78 1.01
C LEU A 130 -3.26 8.82 0.11
N VAL A 131 -1.97 9.09 0.33
CA VAL A 131 -1.15 9.98 -0.52
C VAL A 131 -1.18 9.50 -1.97
N TRP A 132 -0.90 8.22 -2.23
CA TRP A 132 -0.98 7.68 -3.60
C TRP A 132 -2.36 7.90 -4.24
N LYS A 133 -3.44 7.58 -3.53
CA LYS A 133 -4.81 7.71 -4.06
C LYS A 133 -5.17 9.17 -4.38
N LEU A 134 -4.80 10.12 -3.52
CA LEU A 134 -5.13 11.54 -3.70
C LEU A 134 -4.37 12.17 -4.87
N TYR A 135 -3.10 11.81 -5.07
CA TYR A 135 -2.28 12.38 -6.14
C TYR A 135 -2.44 11.64 -7.49
N ALA A 136 -2.56 10.31 -7.47
CA ALA A 136 -2.72 9.53 -8.70
C ALA A 136 -4.05 9.81 -9.41
N THR A 137 -5.14 10.05 -8.67
CA THR A 137 -6.44 10.43 -9.26
C THR A 137 -6.40 11.78 -9.96
N ARG A 138 -5.61 12.73 -9.46
CA ARG A 138 -5.39 14.06 -10.08
C ARG A 138 -4.43 14.02 -11.28
N ALA A 139 -3.71 12.92 -11.47
CA ALA A 139 -2.70 12.76 -12.53
C ALA A 139 -3.30 12.58 -13.94
N GLY A 140 -4.62 12.48 -14.06
CA GLY A 140 -5.35 12.37 -15.34
C GLY A 140 -5.32 11.00 -16.00
N ILE A 141 -4.52 10.05 -15.50
CA ILE A 141 -4.67 8.61 -15.80
C ILE A 141 -5.03 7.90 -14.51
N GLU A 142 -6.16 7.20 -14.51
CA GLU A 142 -6.50 6.31 -13.42
C GLU A 142 -5.90 4.91 -13.69
N VAL A 143 -4.69 4.70 -13.17
CA VAL A 143 -3.91 3.45 -13.35
C VAL A 143 -4.73 2.22 -12.94
N LYS A 144 -5.52 2.32 -11.86
CA LYS A 144 -6.41 1.26 -11.38
C LYS A 144 -7.41 0.83 -12.47
N LYS A 145 -8.12 1.78 -13.10
CA LYS A 145 -9.08 1.48 -14.17
C LYS A 145 -8.41 0.84 -15.38
N MET A 146 -7.21 1.31 -15.75
CA MET A 146 -6.44 0.73 -16.85
C MET A 146 -6.06 -0.73 -16.58
N CYS A 147 -5.62 -1.04 -15.36
CA CYS A 147 -5.27 -2.41 -14.98
C CYS A 147 -6.52 -3.32 -14.93
N ILE A 148 -7.67 -2.80 -14.45
CA ILE A 148 -8.94 -3.54 -14.47
C ILE A 148 -9.37 -3.83 -15.91
N LEU A 149 -9.34 -2.82 -16.79
CA LEU A 149 -9.72 -2.97 -18.20
C LEU A 149 -8.81 -3.98 -18.92
N ALA A 150 -7.51 -3.94 -18.64
CA ALA A 150 -6.55 -4.91 -19.17
C ALA A 150 -6.75 -6.33 -18.61
N LYS A 151 -7.19 -6.46 -17.36
CA LYS A 151 -7.52 -7.76 -16.75
C LYS A 151 -8.77 -8.37 -17.39
N LEU A 152 -9.78 -7.55 -17.68
CA LEU A 152 -10.98 -7.98 -18.41
C LEU A 152 -10.70 -8.37 -19.87
N SER A 153 -9.54 -8.02 -20.43
CA SER A 153 -9.13 -8.45 -21.78
C SER A 153 -8.27 -9.71 -21.79
N ILE A 154 -8.11 -10.37 -20.64
CA ILE A 154 -7.49 -11.71 -20.55
C ILE A 154 -8.40 -12.77 -21.19
N ASP A 155 -9.71 -12.60 -21.07
CA ASP A 155 -10.68 -13.54 -21.62
C ASP A 155 -10.62 -13.54 -23.16
N VAL A 156 -10.15 -14.65 -23.71
CA VAL A 156 -9.83 -14.82 -25.14
C VAL A 156 -11.09 -14.75 -26.01
N PHE A 157 -12.23 -15.16 -25.48
CA PHE A 157 -13.52 -15.21 -26.19
C PHE A 157 -14.31 -13.91 -26.16
N ALA A 158 -13.81 -12.86 -25.48
CA ALA A 158 -14.54 -11.61 -25.41
C ALA A 158 -14.47 -10.88 -26.76
N GLU A 159 -15.62 -10.70 -27.41
CA GLU A 159 -15.75 -10.01 -28.70
C GLU A 159 -15.12 -8.60 -28.66
N ASP A 160 -15.27 -7.85 -27.56
CA ASP A 160 -14.72 -6.49 -27.44
C ASP A 160 -13.25 -6.43 -26.98
N ARG A 161 -12.53 -7.57 -26.91
CA ARG A 161 -11.14 -7.60 -26.42
C ARG A 161 -10.25 -6.62 -27.17
N GLU A 162 -10.31 -6.64 -28.51
CA GLU A 162 -9.51 -5.76 -29.36
C GLU A 162 -9.87 -4.28 -29.14
N GLN A 163 -11.17 -3.96 -29.07
CA GLN A 163 -11.64 -2.60 -28.81
C GLN A 163 -11.14 -2.08 -27.46
N ARG A 164 -11.17 -2.90 -26.41
CA ARG A 164 -10.63 -2.55 -25.08
C ARG A 164 -9.13 -2.27 -25.13
N LEU A 165 -8.35 -3.09 -25.84
CA LEU A 165 -6.90 -2.91 -25.96
C LEU A 165 -6.54 -1.67 -26.78
N ARG A 166 -7.25 -1.41 -27.89
CA ARG A 166 -7.10 -0.18 -28.69
C ARG A 166 -7.47 1.07 -27.87
N HIS A 167 -8.47 0.98 -27.00
CA HIS A 167 -8.85 2.07 -26.11
C HIS A 167 -7.77 2.36 -25.06
N ILE A 168 -7.15 1.32 -24.47
CA ILE A 168 -5.98 1.50 -23.58
C ILE A 168 -4.85 2.19 -24.34
N ALA A 169 -4.52 1.72 -25.54
CA ALA A 169 -3.46 2.30 -26.36
C ALA A 169 -3.75 3.75 -26.76
N SER A 170 -5.01 4.10 -27.06
CA SER A 170 -5.41 5.46 -27.41
C SER A 170 -5.27 6.44 -26.24
N TYR A 171 -5.66 6.03 -25.03
CA TYR A 171 -5.45 6.84 -23.82
C TYR A 171 -3.97 7.04 -23.50
N LEU A 172 -3.14 5.98 -23.62
CA LEU A 172 -1.70 6.08 -23.40
C LEU A 172 -1.02 7.00 -24.43
N ASP A 173 -1.43 6.94 -25.71
CA ASP A 173 -0.96 7.85 -26.76
C ASP A 173 -1.35 9.30 -26.47
N ALA A 174 -2.62 9.55 -26.14
CA ALA A 174 -3.11 10.88 -25.80
C ALA A 174 -2.31 11.47 -24.63
N TYR A 175 -2.05 10.68 -23.59
CA TYR A 175 -1.25 11.12 -22.46
C TYR A 175 0.20 11.41 -22.83
N ALA A 176 0.89 10.49 -23.52
CA ALA A 176 2.28 10.63 -23.91
C ALA A 176 2.54 11.89 -24.76
N VAL A 177 1.56 12.28 -25.59
CA VAL A 177 1.63 13.46 -26.46
C VAL A 177 1.29 14.73 -25.69
N ASN A 178 0.19 14.72 -24.92
CA ASN A 178 -0.27 15.90 -24.19
C ASN A 178 0.72 16.34 -23.10
N THR A 179 1.50 15.41 -22.54
CA THR A 179 2.59 15.75 -21.60
C THR A 179 3.74 16.56 -22.23
N LYS A 180 3.94 16.53 -23.56
CA LYS A 180 5.06 17.22 -24.23
C LYS A 180 4.80 18.69 -24.53
N HIS A 181 3.54 19.09 -24.72
CA HIS A 181 3.17 20.46 -25.10
C HIS A 181 3.51 21.52 -24.05
N PHE A 182 3.64 21.12 -22.78
CA PHE A 182 4.01 22.08 -21.75
C PHE A 182 5.48 22.53 -21.79
N ARG A 183 6.36 21.89 -22.60
CA ARG A 183 7.80 22.26 -22.72
C ARG A 183 8.09 23.70 -23.21
N GLY A 184 7.09 24.45 -23.70
CA GLY A 184 7.26 25.83 -24.16
C GLY A 184 6.61 26.85 -23.20
N GLY A 185 7.42 27.74 -22.62
CA GLY A 185 6.98 28.90 -21.84
C GLY A 185 8.16 29.83 -21.53
N ILE A 186 7.89 31.13 -21.35
CA ILE A 186 8.90 32.20 -21.20
C ILE A 186 9.84 31.98 -19.99
N CYS A 187 9.38 31.25 -18.95
CA CYS A 187 10.17 30.90 -17.76
C CYS A 187 10.58 29.42 -17.67
N SER A 188 10.64 28.68 -18.79
CA SER A 188 11.08 27.27 -18.79
C SER A 188 12.53 27.04 -18.33
N PRO A 189 13.54 27.89 -18.65
CA PRO A 189 14.93 27.60 -18.28
C PRO A 189 15.24 27.87 -16.80
N VAL A 190 14.54 28.82 -16.18
CA VAL A 190 14.67 29.12 -14.73
C VAL A 190 14.08 27.99 -13.89
N ARG A 191 12.90 27.48 -14.30
CA ARG A 191 12.26 26.33 -13.63
C ARG A 191 13.02 25.01 -13.84
N GLU A 192 13.68 24.85 -15.01
CA GLU A 192 14.55 23.70 -15.28
C GLU A 192 15.84 23.72 -14.43
N LYS A 193 16.42 24.90 -14.19
CA LYS A 193 17.54 25.07 -13.25
C LYS A 193 17.13 24.75 -11.82
N PHE A 194 15.98 25.25 -11.35
CA PHE A 194 15.46 24.95 -10.01
C PHE A 194 15.17 23.45 -9.81
N ALA A 195 14.59 22.79 -10.82
CA ALA A 195 14.34 21.35 -10.83
C ALA A 195 15.63 20.50 -10.85
N LYS A 196 16.70 20.98 -11.50
CA LYS A 196 18.03 20.34 -11.48
C LYS A 196 18.76 20.54 -10.14
N GLN A 197 18.54 21.66 -9.46
CA GLN A 197 19.28 22.05 -8.25
C GLN A 197 18.74 21.41 -6.97
N ILE A 198 17.45 21.04 -6.93
CA ILE A 198 16.82 20.34 -5.79
C ILE A 198 16.73 18.81 -6.03
N GLY A 199 17.20 18.28 -7.17
CA GLY A 199 17.21 16.83 -7.47
C GLY A 199 15.83 16.18 -7.64
N PHE A 200 14.76 16.87 -7.25
CA PHE A 200 13.36 16.49 -7.42
C PHE A 200 12.78 17.24 -8.63
N GLY A 201 13.24 16.94 -9.85
CA GLY A 201 12.59 17.37 -11.08
C GLY A 201 11.21 16.71 -11.25
N CYS A 202 10.27 17.07 -10.38
CA CYS A 202 8.99 16.42 -10.21
C CYS A 202 7.92 17.24 -10.89
N GLY A 203 7.29 16.66 -11.91
CA GLY A 203 6.16 17.32 -12.51
C GLY A 203 5.63 16.56 -13.72
N ARG A 204 4.32 16.65 -13.89
CA ARG A 204 3.56 16.18 -15.07
C ARG A 204 4.17 16.68 -16.39
N HIS A 205 4.87 17.80 -16.32
CA HIS A 205 5.58 18.46 -17.41
C HIS A 205 6.80 17.67 -17.96
N PHE A 206 7.46 16.85 -17.15
CA PHE A 206 8.59 16.01 -17.59
C PHE A 206 8.16 14.60 -18.01
N GLY A 207 6.88 14.24 -17.84
CA GLY A 207 6.36 12.89 -18.12
C GLY A 207 6.89 11.81 -17.16
N ASN A 208 7.26 12.23 -15.95
CA ASN A 208 7.83 11.40 -14.87
C ASN A 208 7.04 11.54 -13.55
N PHE A 209 5.78 11.98 -13.60
CA PHE A 209 4.96 12.21 -12.41
C PHE A 209 4.67 10.93 -11.63
N PHE A 210 4.23 9.85 -12.29
CA PHE A 210 3.84 8.61 -11.63
C PHE A 210 5.03 7.90 -11.02
N ILE A 211 6.17 7.86 -11.73
CA ILE A 211 7.38 7.24 -11.18
C ILE A 211 7.87 8.01 -9.95
N THR A 212 7.85 9.35 -9.99
CA THR A 212 8.25 10.18 -8.85
C THR A 212 7.30 10.00 -7.68
N LEU A 213 5.98 10.04 -7.92
CA LEU A 213 4.98 9.79 -6.89
C LEU A 213 5.18 8.40 -6.27
N SER A 214 5.54 7.39 -7.08
CA SER A 214 5.81 6.05 -6.56
C SER A 214 7.05 6.00 -5.67
N ILE A 215 8.11 6.74 -5.99
CA ILE A 215 9.31 6.87 -5.14
C ILE A 215 8.94 7.57 -3.84
N LEU A 216 8.19 8.68 -3.89
CA LEU A 216 7.73 9.41 -2.71
C LEU A 216 6.90 8.51 -1.79
N VAL A 217 5.95 7.76 -2.33
CA VAL A 217 5.09 6.86 -1.54
C VAL A 217 5.91 5.71 -0.93
N ARG A 218 6.88 5.14 -1.67
CA ARG A 218 7.76 4.10 -1.13
C ARG A 218 8.72 4.63 -0.07
N LEU A 219 9.18 5.87 -0.21
CA LEU A 219 9.93 6.57 0.83
C LEU A 219 9.07 6.75 2.08
N LEU A 220 7.80 7.15 1.94
CA LEU A 220 6.86 7.27 3.06
C LEU A 220 6.61 5.91 3.74
N TYR A 221 6.50 4.81 2.99
CA TYR A 221 6.39 3.46 3.59
C TYR A 221 7.64 3.09 4.40
N PHE A 222 8.83 3.31 3.84
CA PHE A 222 10.09 3.05 4.54
C PHE A 222 10.25 3.93 5.78
N ALA A 223 10.06 5.24 5.63
CA ALA A 223 10.16 6.21 6.72
C ALA A 223 9.15 5.90 7.84
N ASN A 224 7.92 5.53 7.48
CA ASN A 224 6.94 5.09 8.47
C ASN A 224 7.40 3.82 9.18
N ALA A 225 7.73 2.74 8.45
CA ALA A 225 8.13 1.47 9.06
C ALA A 225 9.36 1.59 9.96
N PHE A 226 10.39 2.32 9.50
CA PHE A 226 11.59 2.60 10.29
C PHE A 226 11.27 3.50 11.49
N GLY A 227 10.48 4.55 11.27
CA GLY A 227 10.01 5.46 12.31
C GLY A 227 9.20 4.77 13.40
N GLN A 228 8.44 3.70 13.09
CA GLN A 228 7.69 2.95 14.10
C GLN A 228 8.58 2.30 15.17
N LEU A 229 9.80 1.87 14.81
CA LEU A 229 10.75 1.31 15.77
C LEU A 229 11.23 2.38 16.77
N PHE A 230 11.48 3.62 16.30
CA PHE A 230 11.83 4.73 17.17
C PHE A 230 10.64 5.22 17.99
N PHE A 231 9.45 5.26 17.38
CA PHE A 231 8.22 5.64 18.08
C PHE A 231 7.91 4.69 19.23
N LEU A 232 8.03 3.37 19.04
CA LEU A 232 7.88 2.40 20.13
C LEU A 232 8.97 2.53 21.19
N ASN A 233 10.18 2.91 20.80
CA ASN A 233 11.26 3.16 21.76
C ASN A 233 11.00 4.35 22.66
N GLU A 234 10.47 5.44 22.10
CA GLU A 234 10.07 6.60 22.90
C GLU A 234 8.85 6.29 23.79
N PHE A 235 7.89 5.51 23.27
CA PHE A 235 6.67 5.18 23.98
C PHE A 235 6.88 4.24 25.17
N LEU A 236 7.68 3.17 25.01
CA LEU A 236 7.92 2.18 26.07
C LEU A 236 9.13 2.53 26.96
N GLY A 237 9.98 3.45 26.50
CA GLY A 237 11.26 3.74 27.14
C GLY A 237 12.25 2.57 27.10
N ASN A 238 13.35 2.69 27.84
CA ASN A 238 14.25 1.57 28.17
C ASN A 238 14.97 0.87 27.00
N LYS A 239 15.37 1.58 25.94
CA LYS A 239 16.14 1.01 24.79
C LYS A 239 15.41 -0.12 24.06
N PHE A 240 14.10 0.01 23.85
CA PHE A 240 13.27 -0.94 23.11
C PHE A 240 13.80 -1.28 21.70
N TYR A 241 14.57 -0.40 21.05
CA TYR A 241 15.15 -0.69 19.74
C TYR A 241 16.03 -1.96 19.71
N LEU A 242 16.62 -2.37 20.84
CA LEU A 242 17.42 -3.60 20.96
C LEU A 242 16.62 -4.82 21.43
N PHE A 243 15.33 -4.66 21.76
CA PHE A 243 14.55 -5.66 22.47
C PHE A 243 14.57 -7.05 21.83
N GLY A 244 14.29 -7.15 20.52
CA GLY A 244 14.28 -8.44 19.85
C GLY A 244 15.65 -9.11 19.77
N ILE A 245 16.73 -8.33 19.71
CA ILE A 245 18.11 -8.84 19.71
C ILE A 245 18.45 -9.40 21.10
N GLU A 246 18.13 -8.66 22.17
CA GLU A 246 18.32 -9.08 23.56
C GLU A 246 17.59 -10.41 23.84
N VAL A 247 16.33 -10.53 23.39
CA VAL A 247 15.53 -11.75 23.57
C VAL A 247 16.12 -12.93 22.80
N VAL A 248 16.57 -12.74 21.56
CA VAL A 248 17.20 -13.81 20.77
C VAL A 248 18.51 -14.26 21.40
N GLN A 249 19.34 -13.33 21.88
CA GLN A 249 20.59 -13.65 22.57
C GLN A 249 20.33 -14.41 23.87
N ALA A 250 19.38 -13.97 24.69
CA ALA A 250 19.00 -14.67 25.92
C ALA A 250 18.46 -16.08 25.64
N PHE A 251 17.62 -16.23 24.61
CA PHE A 251 17.10 -17.53 24.20
C PHE A 251 18.22 -18.48 23.74
N LEU A 252 19.17 -18.01 22.93
CA LEU A 252 20.31 -18.81 22.48
C LEU A 252 21.26 -19.18 23.63
N ALA A 253 21.36 -18.33 24.65
CA ALA A 253 22.15 -18.59 25.85
C ALA A 253 21.45 -19.51 26.86
N GLY A 254 20.18 -19.89 26.64
CA GLY A 254 19.39 -20.68 27.58
C GLY A 254 18.99 -19.92 28.86
N LEU A 255 19.01 -18.58 28.82
CA LEU A 255 18.62 -17.73 29.94
C LEU A 255 17.11 -17.44 29.92
N ASP A 256 16.52 -17.27 31.10
CA ASP A 256 15.11 -16.90 31.25
C ASP A 256 14.87 -15.46 30.78
N TRP A 257 14.36 -15.32 29.55
CA TRP A 257 14.00 -14.03 28.94
C TRP A 257 12.63 -13.51 29.37
N THR A 258 11.89 -14.28 30.18
CA THR A 258 10.50 -13.99 30.53
C THR A 258 10.36 -12.98 31.67
N MET A 259 11.44 -12.63 32.37
CA MET A 259 11.44 -11.65 33.46
C MET A 259 12.26 -10.43 33.04
N SER A 260 11.66 -9.57 32.21
CA SER A 260 12.29 -8.29 31.85
C SER A 260 11.78 -7.17 32.76
N PRO A 261 12.66 -6.30 33.30
CA PRO A 261 12.24 -5.13 34.08
C PRO A 261 11.45 -4.12 33.21
N ARG A 262 11.51 -4.26 31.88
CA ARG A 262 10.77 -3.44 30.92
C ARG A 262 9.26 -3.72 30.93
N PHE A 263 8.86 -4.96 31.24
CA PHE A 263 7.46 -5.39 31.31
C PHE A 263 7.19 -6.09 32.66
N PRO A 264 7.17 -5.34 33.78
CA PRO A 264 6.97 -5.92 35.10
C PRO A 264 5.55 -6.46 35.25
N ARG A 265 5.43 -7.67 35.80
CA ARG A 265 4.13 -8.33 36.05
C ARG A 265 3.56 -8.01 37.44
N MET A 266 4.42 -7.53 38.32
CA MET A 266 4.11 -7.12 39.67
C MET A 266 4.57 -5.67 39.85
N THR A 267 3.68 -4.83 40.34
CA THR A 267 3.94 -3.41 40.61
C THR A 267 3.41 -3.04 41.99
N LEU A 268 3.84 -1.91 42.51
CA LEU A 268 3.33 -1.33 43.73
C LEU A 268 2.36 -0.20 43.38
N CYS A 269 1.23 -0.17 44.09
CA CYS A 269 0.24 0.89 44.03
C CYS A 269 0.11 1.52 45.41
N ASP A 270 0.07 2.84 45.42
CA ASP A 270 -0.08 3.62 46.63
C ASP A 270 -1.49 4.24 46.71
N LEU A 271 -2.24 3.85 47.74
CA LEU A 271 -3.65 4.19 47.96
C LEU A 271 -3.81 5.14 49.15
N ASP A 272 -4.43 6.30 48.93
CA ASP A 272 -4.79 7.26 49.96
C ASP A 272 -6.29 7.15 50.33
N ARG A 273 -6.61 6.58 51.49
CA ARG A 273 -7.98 6.52 52.01
C ARG A 273 -8.24 7.71 52.95
N ARG A 274 -9.07 8.66 52.52
CA ARG A 274 -9.47 9.81 53.33
C ARG A 274 -10.62 9.47 54.27
N GLN A 275 -10.43 9.72 55.55
CA GLN A 275 -11.48 9.75 56.57
C GLN A 275 -11.59 11.19 57.12
N LEU A 276 -12.68 11.55 57.81
CA LEU A 276 -13.00 12.93 58.22
C LEU A 276 -11.84 13.69 58.89
N SER A 277 -10.94 12.99 59.60
CA SER A 277 -9.83 13.63 60.31
C SER A 277 -8.43 13.15 59.89
N ASN A 278 -8.30 11.98 59.25
CA ASN A 278 -7.00 11.34 58.96
C ASN A 278 -6.98 10.75 57.55
N VAL A 279 -5.81 10.84 56.90
CA VAL A 279 -5.52 10.15 55.62
C VAL A 279 -4.72 8.90 55.94
N ASN A 280 -5.32 7.73 55.72
CA ASN A 280 -4.64 6.46 55.88
C ASN A 280 -4.05 6.05 54.53
N ARG A 281 -2.72 5.87 54.47
CA ARG A 281 -2.00 5.47 53.26
C ARG A 281 -1.71 3.98 53.29
N TYR A 282 -1.98 3.31 52.19
CA TYR A 282 -1.68 1.89 51.99
C TYR A 282 -0.80 1.71 50.77
N THR A 283 0.22 0.85 50.88
CA THR A 283 1.02 0.42 49.74
C THR A 283 0.66 -1.03 49.45
N LEU A 284 0.11 -1.27 48.27
CA LEU A 284 -0.46 -2.55 47.86
C LEU A 284 0.39 -3.13 46.74
N GLN A 285 0.64 -4.43 46.82
CA GLN A 285 1.26 -5.17 45.72
C GLN A 285 0.18 -5.56 44.71
N CYS A 286 0.35 -5.18 43.46
CA CYS A 286 -0.60 -5.47 42.40
C CYS A 286 0.04 -6.32 41.30
N VAL A 287 -0.73 -7.28 40.78
CA VAL A 287 -0.38 -8.09 39.62
C VAL A 287 -1.08 -7.50 38.41
N ILE A 288 -0.35 -7.33 37.30
CA ILE A 288 -0.83 -6.75 36.05
C ILE A 288 -0.74 -7.83 34.94
N PRO A 289 -1.78 -8.68 34.76
CA PRO A 289 -1.78 -9.74 33.76
C PRO A 289 -1.68 -9.21 32.33
N ILE A 290 -2.26 -8.04 32.04
CA ILE A 290 -2.24 -7.44 30.71
C ILE A 290 -0.81 -7.19 30.19
N ASN A 291 0.14 -7.00 31.10
CA ASN A 291 1.52 -6.75 30.71
C ASN A 291 2.22 -7.98 30.12
N LEU A 292 1.80 -9.19 30.53
CA LEU A 292 2.27 -10.44 29.92
C LEU A 292 1.91 -10.49 28.43
N TYR A 293 0.71 -10.04 28.07
CA TYR A 293 0.26 -9.99 26.68
C TYR A 293 0.99 -8.89 25.91
N ASN A 294 1.13 -7.70 26.48
CA ASN A 294 1.85 -6.59 25.87
C ASN A 294 3.31 -6.97 25.54
N GLU A 295 4.00 -7.66 26.45
CA GLU A 295 5.35 -8.19 26.22
C GLU A 295 5.43 -9.01 24.92
N LYS A 296 4.47 -9.93 24.69
CA LYS A 296 4.47 -10.80 23.49
C LYS A 296 4.02 -10.06 22.23
N ILE A 297 3.04 -9.16 22.34
CA ILE A 297 2.57 -8.33 21.22
C ILE A 297 3.71 -7.45 20.72
N PHE A 298 4.38 -6.71 21.62
CA PHE A 298 5.47 -5.82 21.26
C PHE A 298 6.70 -6.57 20.76
N LEU A 299 6.97 -7.77 21.26
CA LEU A 299 8.01 -8.63 20.70
C LEU A 299 7.71 -9.01 19.25
N PHE A 300 6.48 -9.46 18.97
CA PHE A 300 6.05 -9.75 17.61
C PHE A 300 6.13 -8.52 16.69
N LEU A 301 5.62 -7.37 17.15
CA LEU A 301 5.64 -6.12 16.39
C LEU A 301 7.05 -5.63 16.09
N TRP A 302 8.00 -5.82 17.02
CA TRP A 302 9.40 -5.46 16.80
C TRP A 302 9.99 -6.21 15.60
N PHE A 303 9.84 -7.55 15.56
CA PHE A 303 10.33 -8.35 14.42
C PHE A 303 9.57 -8.00 13.14
N TRP A 304 8.25 -7.81 13.23
CA TRP A 304 7.40 -7.47 12.10
C TRP A 304 7.80 -6.13 11.46
N PHE A 305 8.01 -5.08 12.26
CA PHE A 305 8.44 -3.77 11.78
C PHE A 305 9.88 -3.78 11.25
N LEU A 306 10.78 -4.58 11.81
CA LEU A 306 12.12 -4.77 11.27
C LEU A 306 12.05 -5.39 9.85
N ILE A 307 11.28 -6.48 9.69
CA ILE A 307 11.09 -7.15 8.38
C ILE A 307 10.50 -6.17 7.36
N ILE A 308 9.46 -5.43 7.75
CA ILE A 308 8.82 -4.46 6.86
C ILE A 308 9.77 -3.33 6.49
N SER A 309 10.58 -2.84 7.44
CA SER A 309 11.55 -1.79 7.17
C SER A 309 12.57 -2.24 6.12
N VAL A 310 13.11 -3.45 6.24
CA VAL A 310 14.05 -4.03 5.27
C VAL A 310 13.39 -4.23 3.91
N LEU A 311 12.20 -4.85 3.85
CA LEU A 311 11.49 -5.06 2.58
C LEU A 311 11.13 -3.73 1.91
N SER A 312 10.70 -2.73 2.69
CA SER A 312 10.37 -1.39 2.19
C SER A 312 11.60 -0.66 1.65
N LEU A 313 12.74 -0.80 2.32
CA LEU A 313 14.03 -0.25 1.86
C LEU A 313 14.45 -0.88 0.53
N VAL A 314 14.42 -2.21 0.42
CA VAL A 314 14.74 -2.92 -0.82
C VAL A 314 13.82 -2.47 -1.95
N ASN A 315 12.51 -2.38 -1.69
CA ASN A 315 11.54 -1.90 -2.67
C ASN A 315 11.84 -0.47 -3.11
N LEU A 316 12.15 0.44 -2.18
CA LEU A 316 12.55 1.81 -2.48
C LEU A 316 13.80 1.85 -3.36
N CYS A 317 14.87 1.15 -2.98
CA CYS A 317 16.12 1.07 -3.75
C CYS A 317 15.89 0.54 -5.17
N VAL A 318 15.14 -0.56 -5.32
CA VAL A 318 14.79 -1.12 -6.65
C VAL A 318 14.04 -0.09 -7.50
N THR A 319 13.13 0.67 -6.90
CA THR A 319 12.39 1.74 -7.61
C THR A 319 13.31 2.83 -8.11
N ILE A 320 14.22 3.29 -7.25
CA ILE A 320 15.16 4.36 -7.56
C ILE A 320 16.09 3.91 -8.68
N VAL A 321 16.61 2.68 -8.62
CA VAL A 321 17.47 2.10 -9.68
C VAL A 321 16.71 2.00 -11.01
N ILE A 322 15.48 1.47 -11.00
CA ILE A 322 14.64 1.40 -12.21
C ILE A 322 14.34 2.79 -12.77
N ALA A 323 14.15 3.78 -11.91
CA ALA A 323 13.86 5.15 -12.33
C ALA A 323 15.10 5.88 -12.88
N ALA A 324 16.28 5.61 -12.32
CA ALA A 324 17.54 6.23 -12.71
C ALA A 324 18.16 5.63 -13.98
N LEU A 325 17.94 4.33 -14.25
CA LEU A 325 18.54 3.64 -15.39
C LEU A 325 17.63 3.68 -16.63
N PRO A 326 17.90 4.54 -17.64
CA PRO A 326 17.10 4.57 -18.87
C PRO A 326 17.19 3.26 -19.67
N HIS A 327 18.26 2.49 -19.47
CA HIS A 327 18.45 1.19 -20.12
C HIS A 327 17.37 0.17 -19.74
N TYR A 328 16.90 0.19 -18.49
CA TYR A 328 15.86 -0.74 -18.04
C TYR A 328 14.54 -0.52 -18.81
N LYS A 329 14.17 0.75 -19.01
CA LYS A 329 13.01 1.15 -19.83
C LYS A 329 13.13 0.62 -21.26
N GLU A 330 14.29 0.79 -21.88
CA GLU A 330 14.53 0.35 -23.26
C GLU A 330 14.44 -1.18 -23.39
N THR A 331 15.13 -1.91 -22.51
CA THR A 331 15.16 -3.37 -22.52
C THR A 331 13.78 -3.97 -22.23
N PHE A 332 13.04 -3.40 -21.27
CA PHE A 332 11.66 -3.80 -20.96
C PHE A 332 10.75 -3.66 -22.19
N MET A 333 10.75 -2.50 -22.86
CA MET A 333 9.89 -2.27 -24.03
C MET A 333 10.36 -3.06 -25.27
N MET A 334 11.67 -3.21 -25.48
CA MET A 334 12.21 -4.02 -26.58
C MET A 334 11.78 -5.49 -26.47
N LYS A 335 11.67 -6.04 -25.25
CA LYS A 335 11.16 -7.40 -25.03
C LYS A 335 9.77 -7.59 -25.64
N TYR A 336 8.83 -6.67 -25.38
CA TYR A 336 7.46 -6.77 -25.93
C TYR A 336 7.41 -6.50 -27.43
N LEU A 337 8.23 -5.57 -27.95
CA LEU A 337 8.32 -5.36 -29.41
C LEU A 337 8.85 -6.60 -30.15
N LYS A 338 9.76 -7.34 -29.53
CA LYS A 338 10.26 -8.63 -30.05
C LYS A 338 9.18 -9.71 -29.99
N MET A 339 8.43 -9.79 -28.89
CA MET A 339 7.30 -10.73 -28.75
C MET A 339 6.19 -10.45 -29.77
N ALA A 340 5.92 -9.18 -30.08
CA ALA A 340 4.98 -8.76 -31.12
C ALA A 340 5.48 -8.98 -32.55
N LYS A 341 6.70 -9.53 -32.75
CA LYS A 341 7.35 -9.70 -34.06
C LYS A 341 7.54 -8.40 -34.86
N ILE A 342 7.50 -7.24 -34.19
CA ILE A 342 7.76 -5.92 -34.80
C ILE A 342 9.27 -5.67 -34.90
N TYR A 343 10.01 -6.13 -33.89
CA TYR A 343 11.46 -5.94 -33.77
C TYR A 343 12.21 -7.27 -33.87
N ASP A 344 13.23 -7.32 -34.72
CA ASP A 344 14.18 -8.44 -34.80
C ASP A 344 15.63 -7.95 -34.76
N VAL A 345 16.54 -8.77 -34.24
CA VAL A 345 17.97 -8.48 -34.17
C VAL A 345 18.57 -8.36 -35.58
N LYS A 346 18.04 -9.09 -36.57
CA LYS A 346 18.52 -9.06 -37.98
C LYS A 346 17.97 -7.89 -38.82
N GLN A 347 17.24 -6.97 -38.19
CA GLN A 347 16.46 -5.95 -38.88
C GLN A 347 17.30 -4.78 -39.45
N LYS A 348 16.82 -4.13 -40.54
CA LYS A 348 17.54 -3.06 -41.28
C LYS A 348 17.81 -1.84 -40.38
N SER A 349 18.88 -1.09 -40.68
CA SER A 349 19.30 0.09 -39.91
C SER A 349 18.21 1.17 -39.82
N SER A 350 17.35 1.30 -40.84
CA SER A 350 16.20 2.21 -40.86
C SER A 350 15.13 1.86 -39.81
N GLN A 351 14.74 0.59 -39.73
CA GLN A 351 13.77 0.09 -38.74
C GLN A 351 14.30 0.28 -37.30
N ARG A 352 15.59 0.00 -37.05
CA ARG A 352 16.23 0.23 -35.74
C ARG A 352 16.18 1.71 -35.33
N LYS A 353 16.35 2.65 -36.27
CA LYS A 353 16.24 4.09 -35.99
C LYS A 353 14.82 4.47 -35.57
N VAL A 354 13.79 3.94 -36.25
CA VAL A 354 12.38 4.18 -35.91
C VAL A 354 12.04 3.60 -34.53
N CYS A 355 12.44 2.36 -34.23
CA CYS A 355 12.23 1.75 -32.92
C CYS A 355 12.96 2.52 -31.80
N ARG A 356 14.20 2.97 -32.01
CA ARG A 356 14.90 3.83 -31.03
C ARG A 356 14.19 5.16 -30.81
N ARG A 357 13.62 5.76 -31.86
CA ARG A 357 12.82 6.99 -31.76
C ARG A 357 11.55 6.75 -30.94
N PHE A 358 10.87 5.62 -31.14
CA PHE A 358 9.74 5.22 -30.31
C PHE A 358 10.11 5.12 -28.82
N LEU A 359 11.20 4.42 -28.50
CA LEU A 359 11.62 4.18 -27.12
C LEU A 359 12.11 5.44 -26.38
N LYS A 360 12.94 6.26 -27.05
CA LYS A 360 13.59 7.42 -26.43
C LYS A 360 12.76 8.70 -26.50
N ILE A 361 12.11 8.95 -27.64
CA ILE A 361 11.44 10.23 -27.92
C ILE A 361 9.94 10.12 -27.71
N TYR A 362 9.30 9.02 -28.14
CA TYR A 362 7.85 8.90 -28.05
C TYR A 362 7.37 8.51 -26.65
N LEU A 363 7.87 7.41 -26.08
CA LEU A 363 7.45 6.93 -24.76
C LEU A 363 7.96 7.81 -23.62
N THR A 364 7.07 8.28 -22.75
CA THR A 364 7.42 8.92 -21.47
C THR A 364 7.68 7.85 -20.39
N GLN A 365 8.34 8.23 -19.29
CA GLN A 365 8.60 7.30 -18.19
C GLN A 365 7.31 6.85 -17.51
N ASP A 366 6.34 7.77 -17.40
CA ASP A 366 5.00 7.51 -16.91
C ASP A 366 4.22 6.50 -17.76
N THR A 367 4.27 6.61 -19.10
CA THR A 367 3.63 5.61 -19.99
C THR A 367 4.23 4.23 -19.78
N VAL A 368 5.55 4.13 -19.65
CA VAL A 368 6.21 2.83 -19.38
C VAL A 368 5.87 2.31 -17.98
N PHE A 369 5.75 3.19 -16.98
CA PHE A 369 5.30 2.81 -15.65
C PHE A 369 3.89 2.18 -15.69
N VAL A 370 2.94 2.79 -16.40
CA VAL A 370 1.58 2.24 -16.53
C VAL A 370 1.58 0.90 -17.26
N ILE A 371 2.36 0.76 -18.35
CA ILE A 371 2.49 -0.52 -19.07
C ILE A 371 3.12 -1.59 -18.16
N LYS A 372 4.11 -1.23 -17.34
CA LYS A 372 4.70 -2.13 -16.35
C LYS A 372 3.65 -2.59 -15.34
N ARG A 373 2.81 -1.68 -14.82
CA ARG A 373 1.69 -2.03 -13.94
C ARG A 373 0.68 -2.97 -14.60
N ILE A 374 0.35 -2.73 -15.87
CA ILE A 374 -0.51 -3.65 -16.63
C ILE A 374 0.13 -5.03 -16.71
N SER A 375 1.43 -5.11 -17.03
CA SER A 375 2.15 -6.38 -17.12
C SER A 375 2.25 -7.14 -15.81
N ASP A 376 2.30 -6.46 -14.68
CA ASP A 376 2.41 -7.13 -13.38
C ASP A 376 1.06 -7.73 -12.94
N ASN A 377 -0.05 -7.28 -13.53
CA ASN A 377 -1.41 -7.73 -13.18
C ASN A 377 -2.09 -8.58 -14.26
N THR A 378 -1.49 -8.67 -15.45
CA THR A 378 -2.08 -9.34 -16.62
C THR A 378 -1.08 -10.26 -17.30
N ASN A 379 -1.54 -11.03 -18.28
CA ASN A 379 -0.70 -11.93 -19.05
C ASN A 379 0.22 -11.17 -20.01
N THR A 380 1.36 -11.78 -20.32
CA THR A 380 2.34 -11.25 -21.29
C THR A 380 1.73 -10.97 -22.65
N ALA A 381 0.76 -11.79 -23.11
CA ALA A 381 0.05 -11.60 -24.37
C ALA A 381 -0.71 -10.27 -24.41
N VAL A 382 -1.52 -9.97 -23.38
CA VAL A 382 -2.30 -8.73 -23.28
C VAL A 382 -1.38 -7.50 -23.32
N THR A 383 -0.29 -7.53 -22.56
CA THR A 383 0.68 -6.43 -22.56
C THR A 383 1.36 -6.27 -23.92
N THR A 384 1.69 -7.38 -24.60
CA THR A 384 2.28 -7.37 -25.94
C THR A 384 1.35 -6.69 -26.94
N ASP A 385 0.06 -7.01 -26.91
CA ASP A 385 -0.95 -6.42 -27.79
C ASP A 385 -1.12 -4.92 -27.53
N VAL A 386 -1.17 -4.48 -26.26
CA VAL A 386 -1.22 -3.05 -25.92
C VAL A 386 0.00 -2.29 -26.46
N VAL A 387 1.20 -2.85 -26.30
CA VAL A 387 2.43 -2.25 -26.82
C VAL A 387 2.43 -2.21 -28.35
N MET A 388 1.91 -3.24 -29.00
CA MET A 388 1.77 -3.32 -30.45
C MET A 388 0.83 -2.22 -30.97
N TYR A 389 -0.39 -2.10 -30.45
CA TYR A 389 -1.33 -1.04 -30.86
C TYR A 389 -0.78 0.37 -30.58
N LEU A 390 -0.05 0.56 -29.47
CA LEU A 390 0.62 1.81 -29.17
C LEU A 390 1.72 2.14 -30.18
N PHE A 391 2.46 1.13 -30.66
CA PHE A 391 3.50 1.31 -31.69
C PHE A 391 2.90 1.68 -33.06
N TYR A 392 1.81 1.03 -33.49
CA TYR A 392 1.13 1.41 -34.74
C TYR A 392 0.57 2.83 -34.70
N ARG A 393 0.04 3.26 -33.56
CA ARG A 393 -0.36 4.67 -33.35
C ARG A 393 0.82 5.65 -33.49
N PHE A 394 1.98 5.29 -32.95
CA PHE A 394 3.21 6.07 -33.15
C PHE A 394 3.61 6.14 -34.64
N LEU A 395 3.60 5.02 -35.36
CA LEU A 395 3.92 4.98 -36.79
C LEU A 395 2.98 5.89 -37.60
N ASN A 396 1.67 5.84 -37.33
CA ASN A 396 0.69 6.70 -37.98
C ASN A 396 0.95 8.20 -37.72
N ARG A 397 1.46 8.57 -36.54
CA ARG A 397 1.88 9.94 -36.25
C ARG A 397 3.16 10.33 -36.99
N GLU A 398 4.16 9.45 -37.04
CA GLU A 398 5.40 9.72 -37.77
C GLU A 398 5.17 9.82 -39.28
N ARG A 399 4.24 9.04 -39.84
CA ARG A 399 3.76 9.18 -41.21
C ARG A 399 3.22 10.59 -41.45
N LYS A 400 2.26 11.04 -40.63
CA LYS A 400 1.68 12.40 -40.73
C LYS A 400 2.73 13.50 -40.58
N ARG A 401 3.74 13.29 -39.72
CA ARG A 401 4.80 14.27 -39.47
C ARG A 401 5.80 14.38 -40.63
N THR A 402 6.15 13.26 -41.25
CA THR A 402 7.20 13.21 -42.28
C THR A 402 6.65 13.21 -43.71
N GLY A 403 5.36 12.97 -43.89
CA GLY A 403 4.75 12.77 -45.21
C GLY A 403 5.23 11.51 -45.94
N ASN A 404 5.97 10.62 -45.26
CA ASN A 404 6.60 9.46 -45.89
C ASN A 404 5.80 8.18 -45.62
N ASP A 405 4.97 7.79 -46.58
CA ASP A 405 4.15 6.57 -46.51
C ASP A 405 4.98 5.28 -46.49
N ASN A 406 6.24 5.32 -46.89
CA ASN A 406 7.11 4.15 -46.87
C ASN A 406 7.42 3.67 -45.45
N ILE A 407 7.24 4.52 -44.41
CA ILE A 407 7.47 4.14 -43.02
C ILE A 407 6.54 3.00 -42.56
N LEU A 408 5.29 2.96 -43.06
CA LEU A 408 4.36 1.86 -42.76
C LEU A 408 4.81 0.53 -43.39
N LYS A 409 5.35 0.59 -44.62
CA LYS A 409 5.84 -0.58 -45.36
C LYS A 409 7.07 -1.22 -44.71
N LEU A 410 7.72 -0.54 -43.76
CA LEU A 410 8.85 -1.09 -43.00
C LEU A 410 8.41 -2.11 -41.95
N PHE A 411 7.13 -2.17 -41.57
CA PHE A 411 6.67 -3.05 -40.49
C PHE A 411 5.51 -3.93 -40.98
N PRO A 412 5.21 -5.06 -40.29
CA PRO A 412 4.00 -5.83 -40.56
C PRO A 412 2.76 -4.94 -40.51
N PRO A 413 1.69 -5.25 -41.26
CA PRO A 413 0.43 -4.51 -41.14
C PRO A 413 -0.18 -4.69 -39.76
N GLU A 414 -0.91 -3.67 -39.30
CA GLU A 414 -1.74 -3.77 -38.10
C GLU A 414 -2.78 -4.89 -38.30
N PRO A 415 -3.06 -5.73 -37.30
CA PRO A 415 -4.09 -6.74 -37.43
C PRO A 415 -5.44 -6.07 -37.76
N GLU A 416 -6.08 -6.52 -38.84
CA GLU A 416 -7.39 -6.02 -39.23
C GLU A 416 -8.41 -6.32 -38.13
N GLU A 417 -9.28 -5.35 -37.87
CA GLU A 417 -10.40 -5.52 -36.95
C GLU A 417 -11.26 -6.65 -37.50
N LYS A 418 -11.36 -7.77 -36.77
CA LYS A 418 -12.31 -8.83 -37.13
C LYS A 418 -13.72 -8.34 -36.80
N PHE A 419 -14.22 -7.36 -37.56
CA PHE A 419 -15.62 -7.02 -37.53
C PHE A 419 -16.39 -8.18 -38.15
N SER A 420 -17.32 -8.72 -37.36
CA SER A 420 -18.38 -9.61 -37.78
C SER A 420 -19.12 -9.01 -38.98
N ASN A 421 -18.80 -9.45 -40.20
CA ASN A 421 -19.71 -9.35 -41.33
C ASN A 421 -20.87 -10.32 -41.08
N GLY A 422 -21.82 -9.88 -40.25
CA GLY A 422 -23.04 -10.59 -39.88
C GLY A 422 -24.28 -9.71 -40.04
N ALA A 423 -24.31 -8.83 -41.03
CA ALA A 423 -25.54 -8.14 -41.45
C ALA A 423 -25.38 -7.65 -42.90
N GLY A 424 -25.47 -8.57 -43.85
CA GLY A 424 -25.36 -8.26 -45.28
C GLY A 424 -25.76 -9.43 -46.18
N GLY A 425 -26.68 -10.28 -45.71
CA GLY A 425 -27.31 -11.30 -46.54
C GLY A 425 -28.53 -10.72 -47.23
N GLY A 426 -28.36 -10.22 -48.45
CA GLY A 426 -29.49 -9.86 -49.30
C GLY A 426 -30.33 -11.09 -49.61
N GLN A 427 -31.58 -11.10 -49.13
CA GLN A 427 -32.61 -12.01 -49.64
C GLN A 427 -33.34 -11.33 -50.79
N LYS A 428 -33.01 -11.75 -52.01
CA LYS A 428 -33.94 -11.75 -53.14
C LYS A 428 -34.96 -12.87 -52.92
N MET A 429 -36.23 -12.53 -52.79
CA MET A 429 -37.38 -13.29 -53.30
C MET A 429 -38.34 -12.21 -53.83
N GLY A 430 -38.71 -12.18 -55.11
CA GLY A 430 -39.45 -13.22 -55.82
C GLY A 430 -40.89 -12.72 -55.93
N GLY A 431 -41.26 -12.21 -57.10
CA GLY A 431 -42.53 -11.51 -57.33
C GLY A 431 -43.77 -12.41 -57.31
N GLY A 432 -44.92 -11.77 -57.06
CA GLY A 432 -46.26 -12.31 -57.23
C GLY A 432 -47.25 -11.13 -57.20
N GLY A 433 -47.95 -10.90 -58.31
CA GLY A 433 -48.72 -9.68 -58.56
C GLY A 433 -50.20 -9.72 -58.18
N GLY A 434 -50.88 -8.63 -58.56
CA GLY A 434 -52.33 -8.43 -58.52
C GLY A 434 -52.82 -7.87 -57.17
N GLY A 435 -53.61 -6.81 -57.07
CA GLY A 435 -54.37 -6.01 -58.01
C GLY A 435 -55.47 -5.30 -57.21
N GLY A 436 -55.82 -4.06 -57.58
CA GLY A 436 -57.15 -3.49 -57.36
C GLY A 436 -57.52 -2.92 -55.98
N GLY A 437 -57.70 -1.60 -55.94
CA GLY A 437 -58.96 -1.01 -55.48
C GLY A 437 -59.10 -0.55 -54.01
N GLY A 438 -59.32 0.76 -53.84
CA GLY A 438 -60.50 1.20 -53.10
C GLY A 438 -60.35 1.78 -51.68
N ARG A 439 -60.69 3.08 -51.59
CA ARG A 439 -61.54 3.74 -50.56
C ARG A 439 -61.12 3.81 -49.07
N LYS A 440 -60.91 5.07 -48.66
CA LYS A 440 -61.62 5.86 -47.63
C LYS A 440 -61.89 5.25 -46.23
N GLY A 441 -61.45 6.02 -45.23
CA GLY A 441 -62.14 6.28 -43.95
C GLY A 441 -61.72 5.36 -42.79
N LYS A 442 -61.89 5.68 -41.51
CA LYS A 442 -62.37 6.86 -40.77
C LYS A 442 -62.27 6.45 -39.27
N LYS A 443 -61.79 7.34 -38.41
CA LYS A 443 -62.13 7.49 -36.96
C LYS A 443 -61.82 6.38 -35.92
N ARG A 444 -61.26 6.88 -34.81
CA ARG A 444 -61.58 6.63 -33.37
C ARG A 444 -61.37 5.20 -32.85
N LYS A 445 -60.82 4.95 -31.66
CA LYS A 445 -60.80 5.72 -30.41
C LYS A 445 -59.40 5.73 -29.80
#